data_AF-A0A6M0CBY4-F1
#
_entry.id   AF-A0A6M0CBY4-F1
#
_cell.length_a   1.000
_cell.length_b   1.000
_cell.length_c   1.000
_cell.angle_alpha   90.00
_cell.angle_beta   90.00
_cell.angle_gamma   90.00
#
_symmetry.space_group_name_H-M   'P 1'
#
loop_
_entity.id
_entity.type
_entity.pdbx_description
1 polymer ?
#
loop_
_entity_poly.entity_id
_entity_poly.type
_entity_poly.pdbx_seq_one_letter_code
_entity_poly.pdbx_strand_id
1 'polypeptide(L)'
;DRLAIYNKIRDERVRELLSPNEIVMAAAYPLVAKALRQPDSNITVKMERGEPQIEDLKLKILEILDQEGKSLVALNSMLYADNVNEQLVRRKIEIREQSANQVIWKAVMAKAMAIALNPLTLVDILSGAVIDVAMILTLSKLYGISMSQSGAIDLLQKIAISMGGITASELVANLGLSSVKGLLGLAAPATGGLSLAPYLSVAVTQAAVAGLSSYGIGQVSKTYLANGASWGEEGPKAVVSHILESLDETSIMGRIKEELIAKLNIKNFSNQQ
;
A
#
# COMPACT_ATOMS: atom_id res chain seq x y z
N ASP A 1 52.40 13.27 -25.47
CA ASP A 1 51.48 12.98 -24.35
C ASP A 1 50.35 12.00 -24.67
N ARG A 2 49.54 12.19 -25.72
CA ARG A 2 48.41 11.29 -26.05
C ARG A 2 48.76 9.79 -26.05
N LEU A 3 49.82 9.38 -26.74
CA LEU A 3 50.27 7.98 -26.79
C LEU A 3 50.79 7.48 -25.44
N ALA A 4 51.42 8.35 -24.65
CA ALA A 4 51.88 7.99 -23.31
C ALA A 4 50.69 7.75 -22.36
N ILE A 5 49.64 8.57 -22.46
CA ILE A 5 48.39 8.38 -21.71
C ILE A 5 47.71 7.07 -22.13
N TYR A 6 47.60 6.81 -23.43
CA TYR A 6 47.02 5.58 -23.94
C TYR A 6 47.78 4.34 -23.45
N ASN A 7 49.11 4.31 -23.62
CA ASN A 7 49.93 3.20 -23.17
C ASN A 7 49.83 2.99 -21.66
N LYS A 8 49.84 4.07 -20.86
CA LYS A 8 49.70 3.96 -19.40
C LYS A 8 48.34 3.45 -18.98
N ILE A 9 47.25 3.85 -19.65
CA ILE A 9 45.91 3.31 -19.39
C ILE A 9 45.86 1.82 -19.77
N ARG A 10 46.23 1.48 -21.02
CA ARG A 10 46.17 0.13 -21.57
C ARG A 10 47.06 -0.86 -20.81
N ASP A 11 48.31 -0.49 -20.55
CA ASP A 11 49.34 -1.42 -20.09
C ASP A 11 49.47 -1.48 -18.57
N GLU A 12 49.08 -0.41 -17.85
CA GLU A 12 49.22 -0.36 -16.39
C GLU A 12 47.87 -0.29 -15.64
N ARG A 13 46.87 0.45 -16.13
CA ARG A 13 45.65 0.74 -15.33
C ARG A 13 44.51 -0.24 -15.53
N VAL A 14 44.21 -0.59 -16.79
CA VAL A 14 43.02 -1.40 -17.13
C VAL A 14 43.37 -2.72 -17.80
N ARG A 15 44.66 -3.10 -17.80
CA ARG A 15 45.20 -4.28 -18.49
C ARG A 15 44.41 -5.57 -18.24
N GLU A 16 43.89 -5.75 -17.02
CA GLU A 16 43.18 -6.97 -16.60
C GLU A 16 41.67 -6.89 -16.80
N LEU A 17 41.14 -5.71 -17.14
CA LEU A 17 39.70 -5.44 -17.25
C LEU A 17 39.25 -5.18 -18.69
N LEU A 18 40.12 -4.60 -19.52
CA LEU A 18 39.79 -4.16 -20.88
C LEU A 18 40.89 -4.58 -21.86
N SER A 19 40.48 -5.11 -23.00
CA SER A 19 41.34 -5.32 -24.15
C SER A 19 41.72 -3.99 -24.81
N PRO A 20 42.85 -3.93 -25.55
CA PRO A 20 43.23 -2.73 -26.29
C PRO A 20 42.16 -2.21 -27.27
N ASN A 21 41.31 -3.10 -27.79
CA ASN A 21 40.25 -2.80 -28.75
C ASN A 21 39.01 -2.16 -28.10
N GLU A 22 38.92 -2.18 -26.76
CA GLU A 22 37.86 -1.53 -25.98
C GLU A 22 38.27 -0.13 -25.53
N ILE A 23 39.49 0.31 -25.85
CA ILE A 23 40.01 1.64 -25.50
C ILE A 23 40.04 2.52 -26.76
N VAL A 24 39.17 3.53 -26.81
CA VAL A 24 39.12 4.50 -27.91
C VAL A 24 39.63 5.85 -27.47
N MET A 25 40.50 6.45 -28.28
CA MET A 25 40.99 7.82 -28.05
C MET A 25 40.10 8.83 -28.79
N ALA A 26 39.43 9.71 -28.06
CA ALA A 26 38.64 10.81 -28.62
C ALA A 26 38.98 12.15 -27.94
N ALA A 27 38.77 13.26 -28.65
CA ALA A 27 38.95 14.59 -28.12
C ALA A 27 37.85 15.54 -28.63
N ALA A 28 37.09 16.16 -27.72
CA ALA A 28 36.03 17.08 -28.09
C ALA A 28 36.56 18.45 -28.59
N TYR A 29 37.72 18.91 -28.10
CA TYR A 29 38.27 20.22 -28.44
C TYR A 29 39.81 20.26 -28.36
N PRO A 30 40.51 19.55 -29.25
CA PRO A 30 41.96 19.39 -29.18
C PRO A 30 42.71 20.69 -29.46
N LEU A 31 43.90 20.84 -28.87
CA LEU A 31 44.85 21.89 -29.23
C LEU A 31 45.76 21.37 -30.34
N VAL A 32 45.77 22.04 -31.49
CA VAL A 32 46.58 21.70 -32.65
C VAL A 32 47.59 22.81 -32.94
N ALA A 33 48.80 22.40 -33.28
CA ALA A 33 49.88 23.32 -33.64
C ALA A 33 49.67 23.80 -35.08
N LYS A 34 49.52 25.11 -35.27
CA LYS A 34 49.43 25.73 -36.60
C LYS A 34 50.69 26.54 -36.86
N ALA A 35 51.39 26.19 -37.94
CA ALA A 35 52.55 26.94 -38.40
C ALA A 35 52.07 28.25 -39.04
N LEU A 36 52.49 29.37 -38.49
CA LEU A 36 52.30 30.70 -39.06
C LEU A 36 53.62 31.13 -39.68
N ARG A 37 53.60 31.39 -40.99
CA ARG A 37 54.76 31.90 -41.71
C ARG A 37 54.76 33.43 -41.61
N GLN A 38 55.81 33.96 -41.03
CA GLN A 38 55.99 35.40 -40.88
C GLN A 38 56.57 36.02 -42.17
N PRO A 39 56.41 37.35 -42.37
CA PRO A 39 56.92 38.05 -43.56
C PRO A 39 58.44 37.99 -43.73
N ASP A 40 59.18 37.72 -42.65
CA ASP A 40 60.64 37.57 -42.59
C ASP A 40 61.13 36.15 -42.95
N SER A 41 60.24 35.29 -43.47
CA SER A 41 60.48 33.85 -43.73
C SER A 41 60.65 32.97 -42.49
N ASN A 42 60.44 33.50 -41.28
CA ASN A 42 60.50 32.71 -40.05
C ASN A 42 59.18 31.95 -39.81
N ILE A 43 59.24 30.76 -39.21
CA ILE A 43 58.06 29.93 -38.91
C ILE A 43 57.83 29.95 -37.41
N THR A 44 56.66 30.44 -36.98
CA THR A 44 56.24 30.39 -35.58
C THR A 44 55.10 29.40 -35.40
N VAL A 45 55.14 28.63 -34.33
CA VAL A 45 54.07 27.69 -33.99
C VAL A 45 53.12 28.37 -33.02
N LYS A 46 51.84 28.45 -33.39
CA LYS A 46 50.76 28.88 -32.49
C LYS A 46 49.83 27.71 -32.23
N MET A 47 49.49 27.49 -30.97
CA MET A 47 48.46 26.52 -30.61
C MET A 47 47.10 27.13 -30.84
N GLU A 48 46.32 26.52 -31.73
CA GLU A 48 44.93 26.89 -31.97
C GLU A 48 44.03 25.69 -31.68
N ARG A 49 42.75 25.96 -31.48
CA ARG A 49 41.79 24.89 -31.22
C ARG A 49 41.41 24.24 -32.54
N GLY A 50 41.56 22.92 -32.59
CA GLY A 50 41.24 22.10 -33.74
C GLY A 50 39.84 21.53 -33.66
N GLU A 51 39.44 20.89 -34.76
CA GLU A 51 38.17 20.19 -34.85
C GLU A 51 38.11 18.98 -33.91
N PRO A 52 36.90 18.60 -33.43
CA PRO A 52 36.72 17.40 -32.62
C PRO A 52 37.24 16.13 -33.30
N GLN A 53 38.01 15.34 -32.58
CA GLN A 53 38.53 14.04 -33.00
C GLN A 53 37.65 12.94 -32.40
N ILE A 54 36.55 12.60 -33.07
CA ILE A 54 35.55 11.63 -32.57
C ILE A 54 35.30 10.46 -33.54
N GLU A 55 36.05 10.38 -34.63
CA GLU A 55 35.76 9.43 -35.70
C GLU A 55 35.95 7.97 -35.25
N ASP A 56 37.07 7.68 -34.59
CA ASP A 56 37.34 6.36 -34.00
C ASP A 56 36.25 5.95 -32.99
N LEU A 57 35.68 6.92 -32.25
CA LEU A 57 34.60 6.69 -31.31
C LEU A 57 33.27 6.35 -32.02
N LYS A 58 32.92 7.07 -33.08
CA LYS A 58 31.73 6.76 -33.88
C LYS A 58 31.82 5.36 -34.48
N LEU A 59 32.97 5.02 -35.07
CA LEU A 59 33.19 3.70 -35.67
C LEU A 59 33.06 2.60 -34.62
N LYS A 60 33.65 2.78 -33.43
CA LYS A 60 33.52 1.81 -32.34
C LYS A 60 32.06 1.66 -31.88
N ILE A 61 31.31 2.76 -31.75
CA ILE A 61 29.89 2.70 -31.39
C ILE A 61 29.11 1.91 -32.45
N LEU A 62 29.34 2.18 -33.74
CA LEU A 62 28.67 1.44 -34.83
C LEU A 62 29.03 -0.05 -34.82
N GLU A 63 30.30 -0.39 -34.58
CA GLU A 63 30.76 -1.77 -34.45
C GLU A 63 30.05 -2.50 -33.30
N ILE A 64 29.96 -1.87 -32.12
CA ILE A 64 29.26 -2.43 -30.96
C ILE A 64 27.76 -2.59 -31.26
N LEU A 65 27.14 -1.61 -31.91
CA LEU A 65 25.72 -1.70 -32.27
C LEU A 65 25.45 -2.79 -33.31
N ASP A 66 26.37 -3.02 -34.25
CA ASP A 66 26.24 -4.09 -35.24
C ASP A 66 26.38 -5.48 -34.60
N GLN A 67 27.37 -5.66 -33.74
CA GLN A 67 27.65 -6.93 -33.08
C GLN A 67 26.65 -7.26 -31.97
N GLU A 68 26.31 -6.27 -31.14
CA GLU A 68 25.61 -6.48 -29.86
C GLU A 68 24.28 -5.72 -29.76
N GLY A 69 23.89 -4.96 -30.78
CA GLY A 69 22.72 -4.08 -30.73
C GLY A 69 21.43 -4.77 -30.31
N LYS A 70 21.20 -6.02 -30.74
CA LYS A 70 20.03 -6.81 -30.32
C LYS A 70 20.06 -7.11 -28.81
N SER A 71 21.21 -7.48 -28.28
CA SER A 71 21.41 -7.74 -26.84
C SER A 71 21.26 -6.46 -26.03
N LEU A 72 21.78 -5.33 -26.52
CA LEU A 72 21.64 -4.03 -25.89
C LEU A 72 20.18 -3.57 -25.83
N VAL A 73 19.41 -3.74 -26.92
CA VAL A 73 17.97 -3.43 -26.94
C VAL A 73 17.19 -4.34 -26.00
N ALA A 74 17.50 -5.65 -25.99
CA ALA A 74 16.87 -6.59 -25.07
C ALA A 74 17.13 -6.21 -23.61
N LEU A 75 18.38 -5.92 -23.25
CA LEU A 75 18.76 -5.50 -21.91
C LEU A 75 18.06 -4.19 -21.50
N ASN A 76 18.06 -3.17 -22.35
CA ASN A 76 17.36 -1.92 -22.08
C ASN A 76 15.85 -2.15 -21.89
N SER A 77 15.28 -3.03 -22.71
CA SER A 77 13.86 -3.39 -22.61
C SER A 77 13.55 -4.12 -21.30
N MET A 78 14.43 -5.02 -20.84
CA MET A 78 14.29 -5.70 -19.54
C MET A 78 14.40 -4.70 -18.38
N LEU A 79 15.43 -3.84 -18.37
CA LEU A 79 15.59 -2.82 -17.34
C LEU A 79 14.40 -1.85 -17.30
N TYR A 80 13.88 -1.47 -18.47
CA TYR A 80 12.67 -0.64 -18.55
C TYR A 80 11.43 -1.39 -18.04
N ALA A 81 11.25 -2.65 -18.42
CA ALA A 81 10.13 -3.48 -17.96
C ALA A 81 10.15 -3.68 -16.45
N ASP A 82 11.33 -3.91 -15.86
CA ASP A 82 11.49 -4.04 -14.40
C ASP A 82 11.10 -2.75 -13.67
N ASN A 83 11.60 -1.59 -14.13
CA ASN A 83 11.22 -0.29 -13.54
C ASN A 83 9.71 -0.01 -13.68
N VAL A 84 9.09 -0.32 -14.82
CA VAL A 84 7.64 -0.19 -14.99
C VAL A 84 6.89 -1.15 -14.07
N ASN A 85 7.36 -2.39 -13.92
CA ASN A 85 6.76 -3.37 -13.02
C ASN A 85 6.81 -2.92 -11.56
N GLU A 86 7.95 -2.42 -11.08
CA GLU A 86 8.08 -1.89 -9.71
C GLU A 86 7.09 -0.74 -9.45
N GLN A 87 6.98 0.21 -10.38
CA GLN A 87 6.03 1.32 -10.28
C GLN A 87 4.57 0.82 -10.26
N LEU A 88 4.23 -0.15 -11.11
CA LEU A 88 2.91 -0.75 -11.16
C LEU A 88 2.57 -1.49 -9.87
N VAL A 89 3.49 -2.27 -9.32
CA VAL A 89 3.31 -2.98 -8.05
C VAL A 89 3.07 -1.99 -6.92
N ARG A 90 3.91 -0.95 -6.80
CA ARG A 90 3.75 0.10 -5.79
C ARG A 90 2.41 0.81 -5.91
N ARG A 91 2.04 1.22 -7.12
CA ARG A 91 0.75 1.89 -7.38
C ARG A 91 -0.43 0.99 -7.04
N LYS A 92 -0.33 -0.31 -7.35
CA LYS A 92 -1.37 -1.30 -7.03
C LYS A 92 -1.53 -1.46 -5.51
N ILE A 93 -0.45 -1.43 -4.74
CA ILE A 93 -0.48 -1.45 -3.27
C ILE A 93 -1.17 -0.17 -2.75
N GLU A 94 -0.76 1.01 -3.21
CA GLU A 94 -1.34 2.29 -2.77
C GLU A 94 -2.85 2.39 -3.05
N ILE A 95 -3.28 2.03 -4.26
CA ILE A 95 -4.71 2.02 -4.64
C ILE A 95 -5.50 1.02 -3.79
N ARG A 96 -4.92 -0.16 -3.54
CA ARG A 96 -5.55 -1.18 -2.69
C ARG A 96 -5.68 -0.71 -1.25
N GLU A 97 -4.68 -0.04 -0.70
CA GLU A 97 -4.73 0.51 0.66
C GLU A 97 -5.86 1.54 0.81
N GLN A 98 -5.94 2.51 -0.09
CA GLN A 98 -7.00 3.53 -0.03
C GLN A 98 -8.40 2.90 -0.20
N SER A 99 -8.54 1.97 -1.15
CA SER A 99 -9.80 1.27 -1.40
C SER A 99 -10.20 0.38 -0.21
N ALA A 100 -9.24 -0.30 0.42
CA ALA A 100 -9.47 -1.14 1.58
C ALA A 100 -9.95 -0.29 2.76
N ASN A 101 -9.30 0.84 3.03
CA ASN A 101 -9.72 1.76 4.09
C ASN A 101 -11.13 2.31 3.85
N GLN A 102 -11.53 2.56 2.59
CA GLN A 102 -12.91 2.95 2.26
C GLN A 102 -13.92 1.82 2.52
N VAL A 103 -13.58 0.58 2.16
CA VAL A 103 -14.42 -0.61 2.44
C VAL A 103 -14.60 -0.77 3.94
N ILE A 104 -13.51 -0.69 4.70
CA ILE A 104 -13.53 -0.77 6.17
C ILE A 104 -14.41 0.34 6.75
N TRP A 105 -14.20 1.59 6.35
CA TRP A 105 -14.98 2.71 6.89
C TRP A 105 -16.49 2.60 6.60
N LYS A 106 -16.85 2.11 5.40
CA LYS A 106 -18.26 1.85 5.06
C LYS A 106 -18.86 0.74 5.93
N ALA A 107 -18.14 -0.34 6.17
CA ALA A 107 -18.58 -1.43 7.04
C ALA A 107 -18.73 -0.97 8.50
N VAL A 108 -17.76 -0.20 9.01
CA VAL A 108 -17.80 0.44 10.33
C VAL A 108 -19.07 1.27 10.48
N MET A 109 -19.35 2.16 9.52
CA MET A 109 -20.54 3.00 9.60
C MET A 109 -21.84 2.22 9.41
N ALA A 110 -21.85 1.20 8.55
CA ALA A 110 -23.01 0.32 8.41
C ALA A 110 -23.32 -0.42 9.72
N LYS A 111 -22.29 -0.95 10.38
CA LYS A 111 -22.43 -1.65 11.68
C LYS A 111 -22.85 -0.70 12.79
N ALA A 112 -22.24 0.48 12.88
CA ALA A 112 -22.62 1.49 13.86
C ALA A 112 -24.08 1.97 13.66
N MET A 113 -24.50 2.24 12.43
CA MET A 113 -25.89 2.61 12.15
C MET A 113 -26.88 1.48 12.44
N ALA A 114 -26.55 0.23 12.10
CA ALA A 114 -27.40 -0.92 12.39
C ALA A 114 -27.68 -1.04 13.90
N ILE A 115 -26.65 -0.84 14.72
CA ILE A 115 -26.75 -0.91 16.19
C ILE A 115 -27.51 0.32 16.74
N ALA A 116 -27.24 1.52 16.23
CA ALA A 116 -27.88 2.74 16.73
C ALA A 116 -29.37 2.82 16.39
N LEU A 117 -29.79 2.33 15.21
CA LEU A 117 -31.18 2.41 14.76
C LEU A 117 -32.08 1.34 15.37
N ASN A 118 -31.52 0.28 15.95
CA ASN A 118 -32.32 -0.80 16.51
C ASN A 118 -31.68 -1.42 17.77
N PRO A 119 -31.73 -0.72 18.91
CA PRO A 119 -31.05 -1.20 20.12
C PRO A 119 -31.81 -2.31 20.86
N LEU A 120 -33.09 -2.53 20.52
CA LEU A 120 -33.99 -3.47 21.21
C LEU A 120 -34.14 -4.83 20.50
N THR A 121 -33.89 -4.92 19.20
CA THR A 121 -33.94 -6.21 18.51
C THR A 121 -32.54 -6.60 18.05
N LEU A 122 -31.91 -7.44 18.86
CA LEU A 122 -30.97 -8.44 18.38
C LEU A 122 -31.72 -9.32 17.35
N VAL A 123 -31.91 -8.86 16.11
CA VAL A 123 -32.48 -9.67 15.01
C VAL A 123 -31.38 -10.62 14.50
N ASP A 124 -30.96 -11.47 15.42
CA ASP A 124 -29.89 -12.45 15.32
C ASP A 124 -28.48 -11.84 15.25
N ILE A 125 -27.61 -12.33 16.13
CA ILE A 125 -26.15 -12.10 16.20
C ILE A 125 -25.47 -12.24 14.83
N LEU A 126 -26.13 -12.96 13.90
CA LEU A 126 -25.82 -13.04 12.49
C LEU A 126 -25.66 -11.67 11.81
N SER A 127 -26.46 -10.66 12.13
CA SER A 127 -26.41 -9.35 11.44
C SER A 127 -25.09 -8.58 11.67
N GLY A 128 -24.53 -8.62 12.88
CA GLY A 128 -23.25 -7.97 13.20
C GLY A 128 -22.06 -8.66 12.56
N ALA A 129 -22.02 -10.00 12.62
CA ALA A 129 -20.98 -10.81 12.00
C ALA A 129 -21.09 -10.81 10.46
N VAL A 130 -22.30 -10.73 9.89
CA VAL A 130 -22.50 -10.66 8.44
C VAL A 130 -21.87 -9.42 7.84
N ILE A 131 -21.94 -8.26 8.51
CA ILE A 131 -21.27 -7.04 8.02
C ILE A 131 -19.75 -7.24 8.00
N ASP A 132 -19.17 -7.80 9.06
CA ASP A 132 -17.72 -8.05 9.12
C ASP A 132 -17.28 -9.15 8.13
N VAL A 133 -18.07 -10.21 7.95
CA VAL A 133 -17.83 -11.26 6.95
C VAL A 133 -17.93 -10.69 5.53
N ALA A 134 -18.93 -9.86 5.25
CA ALA A 134 -19.07 -9.20 3.95
C ALA A 134 -17.91 -8.23 3.68
N MET A 135 -17.44 -7.51 4.71
CA MET A 135 -16.23 -6.69 4.65
C MET A 135 -15.02 -7.54 4.30
N ILE A 136 -14.79 -8.66 5.00
CA ILE A 136 -13.68 -9.58 4.75
C ILE A 136 -13.71 -10.13 3.32
N LEU A 137 -14.86 -10.57 2.83
CA LEU A 137 -15.03 -11.06 1.45
C LEU A 137 -14.79 -9.96 0.42
N THR A 138 -15.18 -8.72 0.72
CA THR A 138 -14.96 -7.58 -0.17
C THR A 138 -13.47 -7.23 -0.21
N LEU A 139 -12.79 -7.24 0.95
CA LEU A 139 -11.35 -7.07 1.04
C LEU A 139 -10.62 -8.21 0.30
N SER A 140 -11.05 -9.46 0.43
CA SER A 140 -10.39 -10.58 -0.26
C SER A 140 -10.40 -10.41 -1.77
N LYS A 141 -11.55 -10.00 -2.33
CA LYS A 141 -11.68 -9.66 -3.76
C LYS A 141 -10.78 -8.49 -4.15
N LEU A 142 -10.67 -7.46 -3.31
CA LEU A 142 -9.79 -6.31 -3.54
C LEU A 142 -8.30 -6.71 -3.60
N TYR A 143 -7.87 -7.61 -2.73
CA TYR A 143 -6.50 -8.14 -2.73
C TYR A 143 -6.26 -9.23 -3.78
N GLY A 144 -7.32 -9.75 -4.42
CA GLY A 144 -7.24 -10.79 -5.45
C GLY A 144 -7.14 -12.21 -4.88
N ILE A 145 -7.63 -12.40 -3.66
CA ILE A 145 -7.63 -13.68 -2.93
C ILE A 145 -9.04 -14.27 -3.00
N SER A 146 -9.15 -15.44 -3.64
CA SER A 146 -10.39 -16.21 -3.66
C SER A 146 -10.69 -16.74 -2.27
N MET A 147 -11.80 -16.28 -1.69
CA MET A 147 -12.22 -16.64 -0.35
C MET A 147 -13.69 -17.08 -0.35
N SER A 148 -13.97 -18.21 0.28
CA SER A 148 -15.34 -18.67 0.55
C SER A 148 -15.92 -17.96 1.78
N GLN A 149 -17.24 -18.04 1.95
CA GLN A 149 -17.89 -17.55 3.18
C GLN A 149 -17.34 -18.24 4.43
N SER A 150 -17.09 -19.56 4.37
CA SER A 150 -16.49 -20.32 5.48
C SER A 150 -15.08 -19.83 5.81
N GLY A 151 -14.26 -19.48 4.82
CA GLY A 151 -12.93 -18.93 5.04
C GLY A 151 -12.96 -17.54 5.69
N ALA A 152 -13.94 -16.70 5.29
CA ALA A 152 -14.14 -15.40 5.92
C ALA A 152 -14.59 -15.51 7.38
N ILE A 153 -15.46 -16.49 7.69
CA ILE A 153 -15.87 -16.80 9.06
C ILE A 153 -14.67 -17.29 9.87
N ASP A 154 -13.89 -18.25 9.37
CA ASP A 154 -12.70 -18.77 10.06
C ASP A 154 -11.67 -17.65 10.35
N LEU A 155 -11.44 -16.76 9.38
CA LEU A 155 -10.60 -15.58 9.59
C LEU A 155 -11.16 -14.68 10.69
N LEU A 156 -12.45 -14.33 10.63
CA LEU A 156 -13.11 -13.53 11.66
C LEU A 156 -12.97 -14.17 13.04
N GLN A 157 -13.12 -15.50 13.13
CA GLN A 157 -12.97 -16.24 14.37
C GLN A 157 -11.55 -16.15 14.92
N LYS A 158 -10.53 -16.39 14.09
CA LYS A 158 -9.11 -16.27 14.47
C LYS A 158 -8.77 -14.87 14.96
N ILE A 159 -9.28 -13.84 14.30
CA ILE A 159 -9.11 -12.45 14.72
C ILE A 159 -9.75 -12.24 16.09
N ALA A 160 -11.03 -12.57 16.25
CA ALA A 160 -11.77 -12.37 17.49
C ALA A 160 -11.12 -13.05 18.70
N ILE A 161 -10.62 -14.27 18.52
CA ILE A 161 -9.87 -15.01 19.57
C ILE A 161 -8.56 -14.28 19.91
N SER A 162 -7.85 -13.83 18.89
CA SER A 162 -6.55 -13.15 19.03
C SER A 162 -6.66 -11.77 19.67
N MET A 163 -7.81 -11.10 19.54
CA MET A 163 -8.12 -9.82 20.22
C MET A 163 -8.33 -9.98 21.74
N GLY A 164 -8.35 -11.22 22.27
CA GLY A 164 -8.40 -11.48 23.71
C GLY A 164 -9.79 -11.37 24.36
N GLY A 165 -10.86 -11.28 23.57
CA GLY A 165 -12.22 -11.04 24.09
C GLY A 165 -13.16 -12.25 24.10
N ILE A 166 -12.93 -13.29 23.31
CA ILE A 166 -13.85 -14.43 23.14
C ILE A 166 -13.03 -15.69 22.80
N THR A 167 -13.19 -16.78 23.54
CA THR A 167 -12.56 -18.08 23.20
C THR A 167 -13.21 -18.68 21.95
N ALA A 168 -12.49 -19.53 21.19
CA ALA A 168 -13.02 -20.16 19.98
C ALA A 168 -14.37 -20.88 20.24
N SER A 169 -14.48 -21.51 21.40
CA SER A 169 -15.66 -22.22 21.87
C SER A 169 -16.84 -21.29 22.16
N GLU A 170 -16.61 -20.11 22.74
CA GLU A 170 -17.65 -19.10 22.96
C GLU A 170 -18.14 -18.50 21.64
N LEU A 171 -17.28 -18.40 20.62
CA LEU A 171 -17.67 -17.89 19.32
C LEU A 171 -18.51 -18.90 18.53
N VAL A 172 -18.16 -20.20 18.58
CA VAL A 172 -18.99 -21.27 18.00
C VAL A 172 -20.32 -21.39 18.75
N ALA A 173 -20.33 -21.23 20.08
CA ALA A 173 -21.54 -21.24 20.88
C ALA A 173 -22.43 -20.01 20.58
N ASN A 174 -21.87 -18.80 20.51
CA ASN A 174 -22.61 -17.55 20.29
C ASN A 174 -23.02 -17.33 18.83
N LEU A 175 -22.30 -17.90 17.85
CA LEU A 175 -22.71 -17.92 16.44
C LEU A 175 -23.64 -19.11 16.12
N GLY A 176 -23.62 -20.18 16.93
CA GLY A 176 -24.32 -21.43 16.67
C GLY A 176 -25.61 -21.65 17.46
N LEU A 177 -25.80 -21.02 18.62
CA LEU A 177 -26.98 -21.22 19.47
C LEU A 177 -27.36 -19.93 20.19
N SER A 178 -28.62 -19.53 20.03
CA SER A 178 -29.29 -18.42 20.71
C SER A 178 -29.02 -18.37 22.22
N SER A 179 -28.55 -17.25 22.79
CA SER A 179 -28.89 -16.78 24.15
C SER A 179 -28.06 -15.52 24.53
N VAL A 180 -28.63 -14.35 24.83
CA VAL A 180 -29.44 -13.92 26.00
C VAL A 180 -28.59 -13.30 27.11
N LYS A 181 -28.71 -11.97 27.26
CA LYS A 181 -28.91 -11.14 28.48
C LYS A 181 -28.53 -9.70 28.14
N GLY A 182 -29.35 -8.67 28.28
CA GLY A 182 -30.44 -8.52 29.25
C GLY A 182 -30.18 -7.41 30.29
N LEU A 183 -29.30 -6.44 30.05
CA LEU A 183 -29.17 -5.24 30.89
C LEU A 183 -28.96 -4.06 29.92
N LEU A 184 -29.98 -3.31 29.49
CA LEU A 184 -30.63 -2.23 30.24
C LEU A 184 -32.03 -1.91 29.66
N GLY A 185 -32.62 -2.83 28.88
CA GLY A 185 -33.81 -2.59 28.06
C GLY A 185 -35.14 -2.38 28.80
N LEU A 186 -35.18 -2.39 30.14
CA LEU A 186 -36.43 -2.34 30.91
C LEU A 186 -36.89 -0.95 31.35
N ALA A 187 -36.18 0.13 31.02
CA ALA A 187 -36.65 1.49 31.35
C ALA A 187 -37.41 2.19 30.21
N ALA A 188 -37.55 1.55 29.04
CA ALA A 188 -37.96 2.26 27.82
C ALA A 188 -39.46 2.64 27.71
N PRO A 189 -40.47 1.86 28.15
CA PRO A 189 -41.85 2.26 27.89
C PRO A 189 -42.53 3.07 29.01
N ALA A 190 -41.83 3.45 30.09
CA ALA A 190 -42.49 4.06 31.26
C ALA A 190 -42.54 5.60 31.29
N THR A 191 -41.77 6.32 30.45
CA THR A 191 -41.54 7.77 30.65
C THR A 191 -42.04 8.71 29.53
N GLY A 192 -42.93 8.26 28.64
CA GLY A 192 -43.69 9.17 27.77
C GLY A 192 -42.88 10.16 26.90
N GLY A 193 -41.71 9.75 26.39
CA GLY A 193 -40.88 10.58 25.49
C GLY A 193 -39.77 11.41 26.16
N LEU A 194 -39.72 11.51 27.49
CA LEU A 194 -38.64 12.19 28.22
C LEU A 194 -37.30 11.41 28.27
N SER A 195 -37.27 10.17 27.79
CA SER A 195 -36.11 9.27 27.80
C SER A 195 -35.32 9.22 26.48
N LEU A 196 -35.73 9.98 25.45
CA LEU A 196 -35.11 9.96 24.12
C LEU A 196 -33.66 10.49 24.12
N ALA A 197 -33.36 11.55 24.87
CA ALA A 197 -32.02 12.13 24.91
C ALA A 197 -30.97 11.25 25.65
N PRO A 198 -31.26 10.70 26.85
CA PRO A 198 -30.38 9.71 27.49
C PRO A 198 -30.22 8.40 26.71
N TYR A 199 -31.24 7.99 25.95
CA TYR A 199 -31.18 6.77 25.15
C TYR A 199 -30.28 6.93 23.92
N LEU A 200 -30.37 8.06 23.23
CA LEU A 200 -29.56 8.35 22.05
C LEU A 200 -28.06 8.38 22.38
N SER A 201 -27.67 8.91 23.55
CA SER A 201 -26.25 8.94 23.96
C SER A 201 -25.68 7.56 24.27
N VAL A 202 -26.47 6.67 24.89
CA VAL A 202 -26.08 5.27 25.15
C VAL A 202 -26.00 4.47 23.85
N ALA A 203 -27.00 4.59 22.98
CA ALA A 203 -27.03 3.90 21.68
C ALA A 203 -25.86 4.33 20.78
N VAL A 204 -25.57 5.63 20.71
CA VAL A 204 -24.42 6.16 19.95
C VAL A 204 -23.09 5.66 20.52
N THR A 205 -22.96 5.59 21.85
CA THR A 205 -21.74 5.08 22.47
C THR A 205 -21.53 3.60 22.18
N GLN A 206 -22.56 2.76 22.32
CA GLN A 206 -22.49 1.33 22.00
C GLN A 206 -22.23 1.08 20.51
N ALA A 207 -22.90 1.83 19.64
CA ALA A 207 -22.68 1.78 18.20
C ALA A 207 -21.25 2.18 17.81
N ALA A 208 -20.69 3.20 18.46
CA ALA A 208 -19.33 3.64 18.21
C ALA A 208 -18.28 2.62 18.68
N VAL A 209 -18.49 1.97 19.83
CA VAL A 209 -17.65 0.86 20.31
C VAL A 209 -17.67 -0.30 19.33
N ALA A 210 -18.85 -0.70 18.85
CA ALA A 210 -18.97 -1.77 17.87
C ALA A 210 -18.37 -1.40 16.51
N GLY A 211 -18.46 -0.12 16.12
CA GLY A 211 -17.77 0.43 14.95
C GLY A 211 -16.25 0.36 15.10
N LEU A 212 -15.69 0.74 16.25
CA LEU A 212 -14.25 0.66 16.52
C LEU A 212 -13.74 -0.79 16.45
N SER A 213 -14.49 -1.73 17.03
CA SER A 213 -14.18 -3.16 16.92
C SER A 213 -14.17 -3.65 15.47
N SER A 214 -15.17 -3.25 14.66
CA SER A 214 -15.22 -3.56 13.22
C SER A 214 -14.05 -2.93 12.47
N TYR A 215 -13.63 -1.71 12.85
CA TYR A 215 -12.46 -1.06 12.27
C TYR A 215 -11.18 -1.86 12.53
N GLY A 216 -10.98 -2.32 13.77
CA GLY A 216 -9.87 -3.20 14.13
C GLY A 216 -9.87 -4.50 13.33
N ILE A 217 -11.01 -5.20 13.25
CA ILE A 217 -11.18 -6.41 12.43
C ILE A 217 -10.83 -6.12 10.96
N GLY A 218 -11.28 -4.98 10.43
CA GLY A 218 -10.99 -4.53 9.07
C GLY A 218 -9.49 -4.33 8.83
N GLN A 219 -8.79 -3.65 9.73
CA GLN A 219 -7.34 -3.41 9.63
C GLN A 219 -6.53 -4.70 9.72
N VAL A 220 -6.91 -5.62 10.61
CA VAL A 220 -6.29 -6.94 10.71
C VAL A 220 -6.53 -7.75 9.44
N SER A 221 -7.77 -7.80 8.96
CA SER A 221 -8.13 -8.54 7.74
C SER A 221 -7.41 -7.98 6.52
N LYS A 222 -7.31 -6.65 6.42
CA LYS A 222 -6.54 -5.95 5.39
C LYS A 222 -5.08 -6.40 5.41
N THR A 223 -4.45 -6.41 6.57
CA THR A 223 -3.04 -6.79 6.73
C THR A 223 -2.81 -8.26 6.41
N TYR A 224 -3.66 -9.16 6.92
CA TYR A 224 -3.63 -10.59 6.59
C TYR A 224 -3.72 -10.85 5.09
N LEU A 225 -4.62 -10.14 4.39
CA LEU A 225 -4.82 -10.26 2.95
C LEU A 225 -3.70 -9.60 2.13
N ALA A 226 -3.15 -8.48 2.60
CA ALA A 226 -1.98 -7.85 2.00
C ALA A 226 -0.75 -8.77 2.05
N ASN A 227 -0.63 -9.56 3.11
CA ASN A 227 0.42 -10.59 3.30
C ASN A 227 0.11 -11.91 2.56
N GLY A 228 -0.83 -11.92 1.61
CA GLY A 228 -1.14 -13.11 0.81
C GLY A 228 -2.00 -14.15 1.54
N ALA A 229 -2.87 -13.72 2.46
CA ALA A 229 -3.63 -14.58 3.36
C ALA A 229 -2.72 -15.44 4.27
N SER A 230 -1.71 -14.79 4.85
CA SER A 230 -0.77 -15.39 5.79
C SER A 230 -0.59 -14.51 7.02
N TRP A 231 -0.43 -15.14 8.18
CA TRP A 231 -0.10 -14.46 9.45
C TRP A 231 1.40 -14.20 9.61
N GLY A 232 2.25 -14.73 8.72
CA GLY A 232 3.70 -14.68 8.89
C GLY A 232 4.20 -15.55 10.04
N GLU A 233 5.47 -15.37 10.41
CA GLU A 233 6.16 -16.19 11.43
C GLU A 233 5.67 -15.91 12.86
N GLU A 234 5.20 -14.70 13.13
CA GLU A 234 4.77 -14.25 14.46
C GLU A 234 3.38 -14.81 14.87
N GLY A 235 2.62 -15.33 13.90
CA GLY A 235 1.29 -15.91 14.11
C GLY A 235 0.18 -14.88 14.38
N PRO A 236 -1.09 -15.34 14.48
CA PRO A 236 -2.27 -14.47 14.47
C PRO A 236 -2.34 -13.54 15.68
N LYS A 237 -1.91 -13.99 16.87
CA LYS A 237 -2.00 -13.20 18.10
C LYS A 237 -1.07 -11.98 18.07
N ALA A 238 0.18 -12.17 17.66
CA ALA A 238 1.16 -11.08 17.58
C ALA A 238 0.74 -10.03 16.55
N VAL A 239 0.32 -10.47 15.36
CA VAL A 239 -0.15 -9.56 14.29
C VAL A 239 -1.36 -8.75 14.76
N VAL A 240 -2.34 -9.39 15.41
CA VAL A 240 -3.52 -8.70 15.92
C VAL A 240 -3.16 -7.67 16.98
N SER A 241 -2.37 -8.06 17.99
CA SER A 241 -1.93 -7.14 19.05
C SER A 241 -1.18 -5.93 18.48
N HIS A 242 -0.21 -6.16 17.59
CA HIS A 242 0.57 -5.09 16.97
C HIS A 242 -0.32 -4.10 16.20
N ILE A 243 -1.27 -4.60 15.41
CA ILE A 243 -2.18 -3.74 14.66
C ILE A 243 -3.05 -2.92 15.61
N LEU A 244 -3.65 -3.54 16.63
CA LEU A 244 -4.51 -2.83 17.57
C LEU A 244 -3.76 -1.78 18.38
N GLU A 245 -2.54 -2.09 18.84
CA GLU A 245 -1.67 -1.14 19.56
C GLU A 245 -1.30 0.08 18.71
N SER A 246 -1.27 -0.06 17.37
CA SER A 246 -1.01 1.05 16.46
C SER A 246 -2.22 1.96 16.22
N LEU A 247 -3.42 1.56 16.64
CA LEU A 247 -4.65 2.33 16.41
C LEU A 247 -4.83 3.43 17.47
N ASP A 248 -5.06 4.66 17.01
CA ASP A 248 -5.58 5.71 17.88
C ASP A 248 -7.09 5.51 18.10
N GLU A 249 -7.42 4.61 19.02
CA GLU A 249 -8.80 4.25 19.35
C GLU A 249 -9.65 5.47 19.71
N THR A 250 -9.07 6.46 20.39
CA THR A 250 -9.80 7.65 20.84
C THR A 250 -10.20 8.51 19.66
N SER A 251 -9.26 8.77 18.74
CA SER A 251 -9.51 9.53 17.51
C SER A 251 -10.53 8.82 16.61
N ILE A 252 -10.37 7.51 16.39
CA ILE A 252 -11.28 6.71 15.57
C ILE A 252 -12.69 6.70 16.18
N MET A 253 -12.80 6.44 17.48
CA MET A 253 -14.06 6.46 18.22
C MET A 253 -14.76 7.82 18.12
N GLY A 254 -14.02 8.92 18.28
CA GLY A 254 -14.53 10.28 18.13
C GLY A 254 -15.14 10.49 16.75
N ARG A 255 -14.38 10.14 15.70
CA ARG A 255 -14.84 10.25 14.32
C ARG A 255 -16.09 9.41 14.03
N ILE A 256 -16.17 8.19 14.55
CA ILE A 256 -17.36 7.34 14.40
C ILE A 256 -18.58 7.99 15.06
N LYS A 257 -18.43 8.50 16.28
CA LYS A 257 -19.52 9.18 17.01
C LYS A 257 -20.04 10.39 16.23
N GLU A 258 -19.14 11.25 15.78
CA GLU A 258 -19.49 12.46 15.03
C GLU A 258 -20.25 12.13 13.75
N GLU A 259 -19.71 11.23 12.92
CA GLU A 259 -20.35 10.84 11.67
C GLU A 259 -21.68 10.09 11.90
N LEU A 260 -21.76 9.25 12.93
CA LEU A 260 -22.98 8.55 13.29
C LEU A 260 -24.10 9.53 13.69
N ILE A 261 -23.80 10.48 14.57
CA ILE A 261 -24.76 11.52 15.00
C ILE A 261 -25.25 12.32 13.77
N ALA A 262 -24.33 12.71 12.89
CA ALA A 262 -24.68 13.43 11.66
C ALA A 262 -25.67 12.63 10.79
N LYS A 263 -25.41 11.33 10.56
CA LYS A 263 -26.30 10.48 9.76
C LYS A 263 -27.65 10.22 10.42
N LEU A 264 -27.70 10.06 11.74
CA LEU A 264 -28.95 9.87 12.48
C LEU A 264 -29.84 11.12 12.43
N ASN A 265 -29.24 12.30 12.55
CA ASN A 265 -29.96 13.57 12.44
C ASN A 265 -30.60 13.75 11.05
N ILE A 266 -29.86 13.48 9.97
CA ILE A 266 -30.37 13.56 8.58
C ILE A 266 -31.57 12.60 8.37
N LYS A 267 -31.53 11.41 8.98
CA LYS A 267 -32.61 10.43 8.85
C LYS A 267 -33.87 10.84 9.63
N ASN A 268 -33.72 11.48 10.79
CA ASN A 268 -34.86 11.99 11.55
C ASN A 268 -35.63 13.08 10.80
N PHE A 269 -34.94 13.94 10.04
CA PHE A 269 -35.59 14.95 9.18
C PHE A 269 -36.37 14.34 8.01
N SER A 270 -35.89 13.23 7.43
CA SER A 270 -36.54 12.58 6.28
C SER A 270 -37.74 11.71 6.66
N ASN A 271 -37.83 11.26 7.91
CA ASN A 271 -39.00 10.53 8.43
C ASN A 271 -40.13 11.44 8.95
N GLN A 272 -39.94 12.77 8.93
CA GLN A 272 -40.95 13.75 9.37
C GLN A 272 -41.66 14.47 8.19
N GLN A 273 -41.36 14.09 6.95
CA GLN A 273 -42.09 14.48 5.73
C GLN A 273 -42.91 13.30 5.21
#